data_AF-A0A2E0M4L3-F1
#
_entry.id   AF-A0A2E0M4L3-F1
#
_cell.length_a   1.000
_cell.length_b   1.000
_cell.length_c   1.000
_cell.angle_alpha   90.00
_cell.angle_beta   90.00
_cell.angle_gamma   90.00
#
_symmetry.space_group_name_H-M   'P 1'
#
loop_
_entity.id
_entity.type
_entity.pdbx_description
1 polymer ?
#
loop_
_entity_poly.entity_id
_entity_poly.type
_entity_poly.pdbx_seq_one_letter_code
_entity_poly.pdbx_strand_id
1 'polypeptide(L)'
;MAAIVTDQFRINNASNFLGDINDPSNSYYVFVGLSNPGIGNAYGRTADPATWNSDNSRPNPTDNFNYLNHTKDTMIFGKKVNIDNARRVIRKETWTKGTQYEMYRHDYSIDNQSPKTFSSRLYDAKYYVINKDFSVYICIDNGSSGINTTGNLSQNEPLFTGLEPSAASGDTDDGYVWKYLFTVAPSDIIKFDATEYIPLPNNWSTSTDAQIQSVRDSGNADINNNQIKKVYIDTKGSSYSGGLGQEFNIVGDGEGAKVIVDVEGTQITKTQVSVGGKGYTYGMVDLTNISESAISSNTPAKLIPIIPPSKGHGYDLYKELGTDRVLIYARFDDSTKDFPLDAKFAQIGIVKNPTSIGSTALFTQNQFSSVSSLYLSNYPTTSIEIGSEITQEIQSGGVEIGKAKGYVVSFDIISDSPKIAVLKYYQDRSLYFNQTTGDQTDTSGISSLGSTSSGKIYQFQPNGLQVSVGSTTVTINTNFSGITTNPTGNKVIELGTQFTDGISSSEINNQSGDIIYLDNRALITRDKRQKEDIKVILEF
;
A
#
# COMPACT_ATOMS: atom_id res chain seq x y z
N MET A 1 15.54 -2.49 30.26
CA MET A 1 15.17 -1.16 29.74
C MET A 1 13.87 -1.31 28.99
N ALA A 2 12.85 -0.49 29.28
CA ALA A 2 11.59 -0.48 28.54
C ALA A 2 11.61 0.71 27.57
N ALA A 3 11.28 0.48 26.31
CA ALA A 3 11.18 1.49 25.26
C ALA A 3 9.99 1.15 24.35
N ILE A 4 9.35 2.16 23.77
CA ILE A 4 8.20 2.00 22.85
C ILE A 4 8.41 2.84 21.59
N VAL A 5 8.08 2.27 20.43
CA VAL A 5 7.95 3.02 19.19
C VAL A 5 6.56 3.62 19.16
N THR A 6 6.49 4.96 19.23
CA THR A 6 5.21 5.66 19.28
C THR A 6 4.52 5.68 17.92
N ASP A 7 3.20 5.83 17.94
CA ASP A 7 2.41 5.95 16.71
C ASP A 7 2.75 7.20 15.89
N GLN A 8 3.20 8.27 16.55
CA GLN A 8 3.64 9.48 15.87
C GLN A 8 4.87 9.22 15.00
N PHE A 9 5.76 8.31 15.42
CA PHE A 9 6.90 7.89 14.60
C PHE A 9 6.43 7.17 13.33
N ARG A 10 5.45 6.26 13.46
CA ARG A 10 4.86 5.51 12.35
C ARG A 10 4.15 6.43 11.35
N ILE A 11 3.30 7.34 11.84
CA ILE A 11 2.60 8.35 11.02
C ILE A 11 3.60 9.28 10.30
N ASN A 12 4.68 9.65 10.98
CA ASN A 12 5.74 10.47 10.38
C ASN A 12 6.49 9.72 9.28
N ASN A 13 6.82 8.44 9.48
CA ASN A 13 7.47 7.61 8.45
C ASN A 13 6.57 7.42 7.23
N ALA A 14 5.27 7.18 7.42
CA ALA A 14 4.31 7.13 6.33
C ALA A 14 4.27 8.45 5.54
N SER A 15 4.37 9.59 6.23
CA SER A 15 4.42 10.91 5.60
C SER A 15 5.73 11.18 4.86
N ASN A 16 6.87 10.78 5.43
CA ASN A 16 8.18 10.86 4.77
C ASN A 16 8.20 10.01 3.50
N PHE A 17 7.66 8.78 3.55
CA PHE A 17 7.60 7.90 2.39
C PHE A 17 6.76 8.48 1.25
N LEU A 18 5.61 9.11 1.55
CA LEU A 18 4.81 9.82 0.55
C LEU A 18 5.53 11.06 0.00
N GLY A 19 6.30 11.75 0.85
CA GLY A 19 7.19 12.83 0.44
C GLY A 19 8.25 12.35 -0.55
N ASP A 20 8.90 11.23 -0.25
CA ASP A 20 9.91 10.62 -1.11
C ASP A 20 9.34 10.20 -2.48
N ILE A 21 8.12 9.67 -2.53
CA ILE A 21 7.44 9.33 -3.81
C ILE A 21 7.17 10.57 -4.65
N ASN A 22 6.87 11.70 -4.01
CA ASN A 22 6.59 12.96 -4.70
C ASN A 22 7.86 13.72 -5.11
N ASP A 23 9.02 13.36 -4.55
CA ASP A 23 10.30 13.99 -4.88
C ASP A 23 10.79 13.52 -6.26
N PRO A 24 10.98 14.44 -7.23
CA PRO A 24 11.49 14.08 -8.56
C PRO A 24 12.92 13.51 -8.55
N SER A 25 13.67 13.67 -7.45
CA SER A 25 14.98 13.05 -7.25
C SER A 25 14.92 11.54 -7.02
N ASN A 26 13.73 11.02 -6.70
CA ASN A 26 13.47 9.59 -6.52
C ASN A 26 12.54 9.07 -7.63
N SER A 27 12.57 7.76 -7.85
CA SER A 27 11.63 7.07 -8.74
C SER A 27 11.32 5.69 -8.19
N TYR A 28 10.04 5.46 -7.95
CA TYR A 28 9.52 4.20 -7.42
C TYR A 28 8.76 3.47 -8.51
N TYR A 29 8.97 2.17 -8.63
CA TYR A 29 8.27 1.34 -9.61
C TYR A 29 7.72 0.09 -8.96
N VAL A 30 6.45 -0.22 -9.21
CA VAL A 30 5.92 -1.57 -8.96
C VAL A 30 6.35 -2.43 -10.12
N PHE A 31 7.02 -3.54 -9.84
CA PHE A 31 7.46 -4.49 -10.84
C PHE A 31 6.81 -5.85 -10.65
N VAL A 32 6.77 -6.60 -11.75
CA VAL A 32 6.43 -8.02 -11.76
C VAL A 32 7.61 -8.83 -12.28
N GLY A 33 7.75 -10.05 -11.80
CA GLY A 33 8.89 -10.91 -12.13
C GLY A 33 8.59 -12.39 -11.97
N LEU A 34 9.62 -13.19 -12.26
CA LEU A 34 9.64 -14.65 -12.13
C LEU A 34 8.55 -15.34 -12.97
N SER A 35 8.85 -15.62 -14.25
CA SER A 35 7.90 -16.28 -15.16
C SER A 35 7.84 -17.80 -14.99
N ASN A 36 8.83 -18.39 -14.33
CA ASN A 36 8.99 -19.83 -14.19
C ASN A 36 9.25 -20.25 -12.73
N PRO A 37 8.31 -20.03 -11.79
CA PRO A 37 8.45 -20.59 -10.46
C PRO A 37 8.37 -22.11 -10.51
N GLY A 38 8.90 -22.78 -9.49
CA GLY A 38 8.58 -24.20 -9.31
C GLY A 38 9.47 -25.19 -10.06
N ILE A 39 10.53 -24.76 -10.76
CA ILE A 39 11.28 -25.63 -11.69
C ILE A 39 12.23 -26.64 -11.02
N GLY A 40 12.46 -26.54 -9.70
CA GLY A 40 13.33 -27.43 -8.95
C GLY A 40 14.82 -27.25 -9.28
N ASN A 41 15.72 -27.45 -8.30
CA ASN A 41 17.18 -27.32 -8.43
C ASN A 41 17.72 -25.97 -8.96
N ALA A 42 16.88 -24.94 -9.11
CA ALA A 42 17.27 -23.60 -9.49
C ALA A 42 17.15 -22.64 -8.30
N TYR A 43 18.14 -21.76 -8.15
CA TYR A 43 18.14 -20.73 -7.10
C TYR A 43 16.84 -19.90 -7.14
N GLY A 44 16.24 -19.69 -5.97
CA GLY A 44 14.98 -18.95 -5.82
C GLY A 44 13.73 -19.68 -6.32
N ARG A 45 13.84 -20.95 -6.77
CA ARG A 45 12.75 -21.76 -7.35
C ARG A 45 12.73 -23.19 -6.82
N THR A 46 13.20 -23.39 -5.59
CA THR A 46 13.44 -24.72 -5.01
C THR A 46 12.16 -25.49 -4.68
N ALA A 47 11.06 -24.80 -4.42
CA ALA A 47 9.75 -25.43 -4.26
C ALA A 47 9.27 -26.01 -5.60
N ASP A 48 8.46 -27.07 -5.56
CA ASP A 48 7.78 -27.58 -6.75
C ASP A 48 6.58 -26.67 -7.13
N PRO A 49 5.97 -26.85 -8.33
CA PRO A 49 4.87 -25.99 -8.77
C PRO A 49 3.62 -26.11 -7.89
N ALA A 50 3.37 -27.26 -7.25
CA ALA A 50 2.20 -27.44 -6.39
C ALA A 50 2.36 -26.65 -5.08
N THR A 51 3.55 -26.72 -4.49
CA THR A 51 3.94 -26.01 -3.27
C THR A 51 3.93 -24.51 -3.49
N TRP A 52 4.45 -24.03 -4.63
CA TRP A 52 4.47 -22.61 -4.96
C TRP A 52 3.07 -22.01 -5.13
N ASN A 53 2.16 -22.76 -5.76
CA ASN A 53 0.81 -22.27 -6.06
C ASN A 53 -0.18 -22.41 -4.90
N SER A 54 0.17 -23.17 -3.85
CA SER A 54 -0.66 -23.35 -2.66
C SER A 54 -0.54 -22.17 -1.69
N ASP A 55 -1.66 -21.64 -1.22
CA ASP A 55 -1.69 -20.50 -0.29
C ASP A 55 -1.04 -20.79 1.07
N ASN A 56 -1.05 -22.05 1.51
CA ASN A 56 -0.57 -22.44 2.85
C ASN A 56 0.90 -22.87 2.87
N SER A 57 1.51 -23.08 1.71
CA SER A 57 2.87 -23.62 1.58
C SER A 57 3.75 -22.82 0.63
N ARG A 58 3.25 -21.71 0.10
CA ARG A 58 4.01 -20.82 -0.77
C ARG A 58 5.29 -20.36 -0.06
N PRO A 59 6.46 -20.46 -0.71
CA PRO A 59 7.69 -19.95 -0.12
C PRO A 59 7.58 -18.45 0.12
N ASN A 60 7.87 -18.03 1.35
CA ASN A 60 8.02 -16.61 1.66
C ASN A 60 9.26 -16.05 0.96
N PRO A 61 9.22 -14.78 0.49
CA PRO A 61 10.41 -14.08 0.03
C PRO A 61 11.51 -14.11 1.09
N THR A 62 12.77 -14.19 0.67
CA THR A 62 13.92 -14.17 1.59
C THR A 62 14.60 -12.81 1.53
N ASP A 63 14.74 -12.15 2.68
CA ASP A 63 15.47 -10.89 2.78
C ASP A 63 16.98 -11.15 2.90
N ASN A 64 17.66 -11.21 1.76
CA ASN A 64 19.11 -11.14 1.68
C ASN A 64 19.57 -10.61 0.32
N PHE A 65 20.79 -10.09 0.25
CA PHE A 65 21.34 -9.52 -1.00
C PHE A 65 21.34 -10.51 -2.18
N ASN A 66 21.55 -11.81 -1.95
CA ASN A 66 21.62 -12.79 -3.03
C ASN A 66 20.23 -13.02 -3.66
N TYR A 67 19.18 -13.10 -2.84
CA TYR A 67 17.80 -13.27 -3.27
C TYR A 67 17.26 -12.00 -3.92
N LEU A 68 17.54 -10.82 -3.34
CA LEU A 68 17.14 -9.54 -3.96
C LEU A 68 17.85 -9.32 -5.31
N ASN A 69 19.13 -9.69 -5.42
CA ASN A 69 19.83 -9.63 -6.70
C ASN A 69 19.26 -10.66 -7.70
N HIS A 70 18.74 -11.81 -7.25
CA HIS A 70 18.04 -12.76 -8.11
C HIS A 70 16.69 -12.22 -8.59
N THR A 71 15.93 -11.55 -7.72
CA THR A 71 14.70 -10.86 -8.10
C THR A 71 14.95 -9.75 -9.11
N LYS A 72 16.07 -9.03 -8.98
CA LYS A 72 16.55 -8.07 -9.98
C LYS A 72 16.81 -8.72 -11.35
N ASP A 73 17.43 -9.91 -11.37
CA ASP A 73 17.68 -10.66 -12.61
C ASP A 73 16.39 -11.15 -13.29
N THR A 74 15.37 -11.49 -12.49
CA THR A 74 14.10 -12.08 -12.96
C THR A 74 12.95 -11.08 -13.09
N MET A 75 13.24 -9.79 -12.89
CA MET A 75 12.30 -8.70 -13.12
C MET A 75 11.92 -8.67 -14.60
N ILE A 76 10.64 -8.47 -14.89
CA ILE A 76 10.11 -8.49 -16.26
C ILE A 76 9.76 -7.08 -16.72
N PHE A 77 8.91 -6.42 -15.95
CA PHE A 77 8.36 -5.12 -16.29
C PHE A 77 8.09 -4.32 -15.02
N GLY A 78 8.26 -3.00 -15.10
CA GLY A 78 7.98 -2.09 -14.00
C GLY A 78 7.17 -0.87 -14.45
N LYS A 79 6.28 -0.41 -13.57
CA LYS A 79 5.46 0.81 -13.78
C LYS A 79 5.68 1.80 -12.66
N LYS A 80 5.90 3.07 -13.05
CA LYS A 80 6.21 4.15 -12.12
C LYS A 80 5.03 4.46 -11.20
N VAL A 81 5.34 4.68 -9.94
CA VAL A 81 4.41 5.12 -8.91
C VAL A 81 4.57 6.63 -8.74
N ASN A 82 3.54 7.37 -9.11
CA ASN A 82 3.43 8.79 -8.81
C ASN A 82 2.60 8.99 -7.54
N ILE A 83 2.57 10.21 -6.99
CA ILE A 83 1.77 10.53 -5.81
C ILE A 83 0.26 10.27 -6.02
N ASP A 84 -0.23 10.34 -7.25
CA ASP A 84 -1.62 9.99 -7.60
C ASP A 84 -1.94 8.50 -7.49
N ASN A 85 -0.90 7.67 -7.46
CA ASN A 85 -0.96 6.22 -7.35
C ASN A 85 -0.63 5.74 -5.92
N ALA A 86 -0.45 6.66 -4.97
CA ALA A 86 -0.24 6.35 -3.56
C ALA A 86 -1.25 7.10 -2.68
N ARG A 87 -1.82 6.44 -1.68
CA ARG A 87 -2.74 7.06 -0.71
C ARG A 87 -2.45 6.58 0.69
N ARG A 88 -2.57 7.47 1.68
CA ARG A 88 -2.72 7.06 3.08
C ARG A 88 -3.99 6.24 3.22
N VAL A 89 -3.95 5.17 3.99
CA VAL A 89 -5.11 4.33 4.24
C VAL A 89 -5.27 4.02 5.72
N ILE A 90 -6.51 3.84 6.16
CA ILE A 90 -6.86 3.34 7.50
C ILE A 90 -7.78 2.13 7.36
N ARG A 91 -7.95 1.35 8.43
CA ARG A 91 -8.84 0.20 8.46
C ARG A 91 -10.27 0.62 8.11
N LYS A 92 -10.96 -0.17 7.29
CA LYS A 92 -12.35 0.09 6.91
C LYS A 92 -13.30 -0.42 7.98
N GLU A 93 -14.04 0.51 8.59
CA GLU A 93 -15.14 0.20 9.50
C GLU A 93 -16.45 0.69 8.89
N THR A 94 -17.15 -0.20 8.18
CA THR A 94 -18.44 0.14 7.56
C THR A 94 -19.53 0.24 8.63
N TRP A 95 -20.31 1.32 8.60
CA TRP A 95 -21.46 1.47 9.50
C TRP A 95 -22.49 0.36 9.25
N THR A 96 -23.00 -0.26 10.32
CA THR A 96 -24.04 -1.30 10.26
C THR A 96 -25.03 -1.10 11.40
N LYS A 97 -26.32 -1.07 11.07
CA LYS A 97 -27.41 -0.92 12.04
C LYS A 97 -27.35 -2.01 13.12
N GLY A 98 -27.56 -1.63 14.37
CA GLY A 98 -27.50 -2.53 15.52
C GLY A 98 -26.08 -2.88 15.96
N THR A 99 -25.06 -2.18 15.46
CA THR A 99 -23.68 -2.36 15.92
C THR A 99 -23.33 -1.32 16.97
N GLN A 100 -22.63 -1.73 18.03
CA GLN A 100 -22.05 -0.80 19.00
C GLN A 100 -20.72 -0.26 18.47
N TYR A 101 -20.52 1.04 18.47
CA TYR A 101 -19.25 1.68 18.17
C TYR A 101 -18.69 2.33 19.43
N GLU A 102 -17.37 2.46 19.49
CA GLU A 102 -16.69 3.11 20.60
C GLU A 102 -16.68 4.62 20.36
N MET A 103 -16.58 5.43 21.41
CA MET A 103 -16.30 6.86 21.25
C MET A 103 -14.79 7.07 21.15
N TYR A 104 -14.39 8.19 20.53
CA TYR A 104 -13.02 8.66 20.58
C TYR A 104 -12.63 8.99 22.03
N ARG A 105 -11.53 8.42 22.53
CA ARG A 105 -10.92 8.83 23.80
C ARG A 105 -9.40 8.82 23.73
N HIS A 106 -8.79 9.93 24.14
CA HIS A 106 -7.34 10.10 24.14
C HIS A 106 -6.62 9.31 25.23
N ASP A 107 -7.34 8.80 26.22
CA ASP A 107 -6.78 8.16 27.42
C ASP A 107 -6.76 6.62 27.35
N TYR A 108 -7.00 6.03 26.18
CA TYR A 108 -6.84 4.59 26.00
C TYR A 108 -5.38 4.18 26.18
N SER A 109 -5.15 3.14 26.98
CA SER A 109 -3.82 2.64 27.33
C SER A 109 -3.88 1.17 27.73
N ILE A 110 -2.73 0.58 28.09
CA ILE A 110 -2.65 -0.80 28.59
C ILE A 110 -3.50 -0.98 29.87
N ASP A 111 -3.55 0.03 30.73
CA ASP A 111 -4.30 0.01 31.99
C ASP A 111 -5.75 0.49 31.83
N ASN A 112 -6.05 1.19 30.72
CA ASN A 112 -7.36 1.76 30.41
C ASN A 112 -7.76 1.37 28.98
N GLN A 113 -8.06 0.09 28.77
CA GLN A 113 -8.38 -0.45 27.45
C GLN A 113 -9.74 0.07 26.95
N SER A 114 -9.91 0.03 25.63
CA SER A 114 -11.19 0.41 25.02
C SER A 114 -12.31 -0.57 25.42
N PRO A 115 -13.56 -0.10 25.64
CA PRO A 115 -14.61 -0.93 26.25
C PRO A 115 -15.08 -2.14 25.42
N LYS A 116 -14.90 -2.11 24.09
CA LYS A 116 -15.42 -3.14 23.19
C LYS A 116 -14.31 -3.97 22.56
N THR A 117 -13.30 -3.33 22.00
CA THR A 117 -12.20 -4.05 21.33
C THR A 117 -11.09 -4.47 22.29
N PHE A 118 -11.14 -4.05 23.55
CA PHE A 118 -10.08 -4.25 24.55
C PHE A 118 -8.72 -3.76 24.04
N SER A 119 -8.75 -2.72 23.21
CA SER A 119 -7.54 -2.18 22.62
C SER A 119 -6.81 -1.29 23.62
N SER A 120 -5.49 -1.49 23.73
CA SER A 120 -4.59 -0.57 24.42
C SER A 120 -4.16 0.62 23.57
N ARG A 121 -4.37 0.56 22.24
CA ARG A 121 -4.03 1.59 21.25
C ARG A 121 -5.30 2.23 20.71
N LEU A 122 -5.34 3.56 20.68
CA LEU A 122 -6.49 4.31 20.16
C LEU A 122 -6.87 3.90 18.73
N TYR A 123 -5.90 3.77 17.84
CA TYR A 123 -6.15 3.53 16.41
C TYR A 123 -6.71 2.13 16.09
N ASP A 124 -6.63 1.18 17.02
CA ASP A 124 -7.20 -0.14 16.86
C ASP A 124 -8.67 -0.21 17.35
N ALA A 125 -9.13 0.80 18.10
CA ALA A 125 -10.50 0.96 18.56
C ALA A 125 -11.46 1.34 17.40
N LYS A 126 -12.75 1.01 17.55
CA LYS A 126 -13.80 1.22 16.53
C LYS A 126 -14.54 2.54 16.78
N TYR A 127 -13.81 3.66 16.70
CA TYR A 127 -14.33 4.99 16.98
C TYR A 127 -14.69 5.83 15.75
N TYR A 128 -14.49 5.30 14.54
CA TYR A 128 -14.88 5.94 13.29
C TYR A 128 -15.59 4.95 12.39
N VAL A 129 -16.38 5.47 11.45
CA VAL A 129 -17.13 4.66 10.48
C VAL A 129 -17.17 5.31 9.10
N ILE A 130 -17.35 4.49 8.07
CA ILE A 130 -17.74 4.92 6.73
C ILE A 130 -19.20 4.55 6.46
N ASN A 131 -19.98 5.51 5.99
CA ASN A 131 -21.39 5.30 5.63
C ASN A 131 -21.54 4.80 4.18
N LYS A 132 -22.78 4.55 3.75
CA LYS A 132 -23.10 4.13 2.38
C LYS A 132 -22.72 5.14 1.27
N ASP A 133 -22.62 6.42 1.62
CA ASP A 133 -22.25 7.52 0.72
C ASP A 133 -20.73 7.77 0.72
N PHE A 134 -19.95 6.82 1.26
CA PHE A 134 -18.49 6.90 1.39
C PHE A 134 -17.99 8.12 2.18
N SER A 135 -18.81 8.61 3.11
CA SER A 135 -18.47 9.68 4.04
C SER A 135 -17.98 9.08 5.35
N VAL A 136 -16.86 9.62 5.85
CA VAL A 136 -16.18 9.18 7.06
C VAL A 136 -16.58 10.06 8.23
N TYR A 137 -16.97 9.40 9.32
CA TYR A 137 -17.41 10.04 10.56
C TYR A 137 -16.60 9.53 11.74
N ILE A 138 -16.39 10.41 12.72
CA ILE A 138 -15.86 10.06 14.03
C ILE A 138 -16.96 10.08 15.08
N CYS A 139 -16.95 9.10 15.97
CA CYS A 139 -17.86 8.97 17.09
C CYS A 139 -17.37 9.84 18.25
N ILE A 140 -18.06 10.94 18.51
CA ILE A 140 -17.77 11.87 19.62
C ILE A 140 -18.46 11.39 20.90
N ASP A 141 -19.65 10.80 20.75
CA ASP A 141 -20.40 10.20 21.84
C ASP A 141 -21.13 8.95 21.32
N ASN A 142 -21.18 7.90 22.13
CA ASN A 142 -21.89 6.65 21.84
C ASN A 142 -22.98 6.36 22.87
N GLY A 143 -23.35 7.35 23.68
CA GLY A 143 -24.32 7.23 24.77
C GLY A 143 -23.78 6.49 25.99
N SER A 144 -22.48 6.20 26.05
CA SER A 144 -21.88 5.62 27.24
C SER A 144 -21.77 6.64 28.37
N SER A 145 -21.97 6.15 29.59
CA SER A 145 -21.85 6.90 30.84
C SER A 145 -21.52 5.90 31.95
N GLY A 146 -21.09 6.34 33.13
CA GLY A 146 -20.61 5.47 34.22
C GLY A 146 -21.49 4.29 34.68
N ILE A 147 -22.69 4.09 34.11
CA ILE A 147 -23.49 2.85 34.24
C ILE A 147 -23.44 1.99 32.96
N ASN A 148 -23.47 2.61 31.78
CA ASN A 148 -23.32 1.94 30.48
C ASN A 148 -21.92 2.24 29.91
N THR A 149 -20.95 1.36 30.17
CA THR A 149 -19.55 1.57 29.76
C THR A 149 -19.28 1.20 28.31
N THR A 150 -20.16 0.42 27.66
CA THR A 150 -19.95 -0.08 26.29
C THR A 150 -20.68 0.73 25.21
N GLY A 151 -21.59 1.62 25.62
CA GLY A 151 -22.38 2.46 24.72
C GLY A 151 -23.63 1.76 24.18
N ASN A 152 -24.49 2.53 23.52
CA ASN A 152 -25.75 2.02 22.97
C ASN A 152 -25.53 1.30 21.63
N LEU A 153 -26.54 0.59 21.13
CA LEU A 153 -26.53 0.05 19.76
C LEU A 153 -26.87 1.19 18.79
N SER A 154 -25.99 1.50 17.84
CA SER A 154 -26.28 2.53 16.83
C SER A 154 -27.42 2.07 15.92
N GLN A 155 -28.50 2.85 15.85
CA GLN A 155 -29.68 2.57 15.04
C GLN A 155 -29.77 3.48 13.81
N ASN A 156 -29.18 4.67 13.90
CA ASN A 156 -29.24 5.70 12.87
C ASN A 156 -27.88 5.87 12.18
N GLU A 157 -27.89 5.80 10.85
CA GLU A 157 -26.70 6.03 10.04
C GLU A 157 -26.41 7.54 9.93
N PRO A 158 -25.18 8.01 10.16
CA PRO A 158 -24.83 9.41 9.94
C PRO A 158 -24.74 9.73 8.44
N LEU A 159 -25.57 10.69 7.98
CA LEU A 159 -25.64 11.14 6.58
C LEU A 159 -25.43 12.65 6.41
N PHE A 160 -25.23 13.39 7.50
CA PHE A 160 -25.09 14.85 7.48
C PHE A 160 -23.64 15.27 7.19
N THR A 161 -23.46 16.40 6.51
CA THR A 161 -22.14 17.00 6.25
C THR A 161 -21.87 18.24 7.10
N GLY A 162 -22.66 18.43 8.16
CA GLY A 162 -22.50 19.51 9.13
C GLY A 162 -21.13 19.46 9.82
N LEU A 163 -20.54 20.63 10.05
CA LEU A 163 -19.20 20.77 10.63
C LEU A 163 -19.18 20.54 12.15
N GLU A 164 -20.32 20.72 12.80
CA GLU A 164 -20.49 20.52 14.23
C GLU A 164 -20.97 19.10 14.54
N PRO A 165 -20.51 18.47 15.64
CA PRO A 165 -20.97 17.16 16.02
C PRO A 165 -22.49 17.15 16.26
N SER A 166 -23.19 16.20 15.65
CA SER A 166 -24.64 16.06 15.81
C SER A 166 -25.09 14.60 15.83
N ALA A 167 -26.25 14.36 16.42
CA ALA A 167 -26.91 13.06 16.33
C ALA A 167 -27.34 12.78 14.88
N ALA A 168 -27.28 11.51 14.48
CA ALA A 168 -27.77 11.09 13.18
C ALA A 168 -29.31 11.21 13.14
N SER A 169 -29.84 11.77 12.05
CA SER A 169 -31.27 11.86 11.83
C SER A 169 -31.88 10.46 11.70
N GLY A 170 -32.89 10.13 12.50
CA GLY A 170 -33.61 8.87 12.41
C GLY A 170 -34.74 8.77 13.44
N ASP A 171 -35.46 7.65 13.41
CA ASP A 171 -36.70 7.46 14.18
C ASP A 171 -36.46 7.21 15.68
N THR A 172 -35.23 6.85 16.07
CA THR A 172 -34.86 6.51 17.45
C THR A 172 -33.70 7.37 17.93
N ASP A 173 -33.77 7.91 19.14
CA ASP A 173 -32.60 8.52 19.79
C ASP A 173 -31.69 7.41 20.33
N ASP A 174 -30.62 7.09 19.59
CA ASP A 174 -29.64 6.07 19.97
C ASP A 174 -28.51 6.63 20.86
N GLY A 175 -28.49 7.95 21.11
CA GLY A 175 -27.49 8.62 21.93
C GLY A 175 -26.12 8.79 21.24
N TYR A 176 -25.99 8.46 19.94
CA TYR A 176 -24.75 8.70 19.22
C TYR A 176 -24.63 10.15 18.74
N VAL A 177 -23.44 10.72 18.90
CA VAL A 177 -23.07 12.00 18.30
C VAL A 177 -21.88 11.77 17.38
N TRP A 178 -22.09 12.05 16.10
CA TRP A 178 -21.08 11.89 15.06
C TRP A 178 -20.53 13.24 14.65
N LYS A 179 -19.29 13.28 14.19
CA LYS A 179 -18.73 14.43 13.47
C LYS A 179 -18.26 13.99 12.09
N TYR A 180 -18.68 14.72 11.07
CA TYR A 180 -18.23 14.53 9.70
C TYR A 180 -16.76 14.95 9.54
N LEU A 181 -15.97 14.11 8.87
CA LEU A 181 -14.58 14.42 8.54
C LEU A 181 -14.41 14.74 7.06
N PHE A 182 -14.65 13.77 6.19
CA PHE A 182 -14.53 13.95 4.74
C PHE A 182 -15.32 12.88 3.99
N THR A 183 -15.54 13.12 2.71
CA THR A 183 -16.11 12.13 1.77
C THR A 183 -15.01 11.62 0.85
N VAL A 184 -14.91 10.30 0.71
CA VAL A 184 -13.91 9.69 -0.17
C VAL A 184 -14.26 10.00 -1.63
N ALA A 185 -13.31 10.50 -2.39
CA ALA A 185 -13.52 10.81 -3.80
C ALA A 185 -13.79 9.53 -4.62
N PRO A 186 -14.78 9.51 -5.54
CA PRO A 186 -15.09 8.34 -6.35
C PRO A 186 -13.90 7.77 -7.15
N SER A 187 -13.00 8.64 -7.61
CA SER A 187 -11.77 8.23 -8.30
C SER A 187 -10.83 7.43 -7.39
N ASP A 188 -10.78 7.78 -6.11
CA ASP A 188 -9.95 7.10 -5.13
C ASP A 188 -10.61 5.78 -4.71
N ILE A 189 -11.94 5.68 -4.71
CA ILE A 189 -12.64 4.40 -4.52
C ILE A 189 -12.25 3.44 -5.65
N ILE A 190 -12.38 3.82 -6.92
CA ILE A 190 -12.09 2.90 -8.03
C ILE A 190 -10.65 2.37 -8.00
N LYS A 191 -9.67 3.22 -7.64
CA LYS A 191 -8.25 2.84 -7.61
C LYS A 191 -7.85 2.14 -6.30
N PHE A 192 -8.30 2.66 -5.16
CA PHE A 192 -7.80 2.28 -3.84
C PHE A 192 -8.82 1.50 -3.01
N ASP A 193 -10.01 1.16 -3.53
CA ASP A 193 -10.97 0.31 -2.81
C ASP A 193 -10.36 -1.06 -2.56
N ALA A 194 -9.89 -1.23 -1.34
CA ALA A 194 -9.57 -2.50 -0.76
C ALA A 194 -10.73 -2.84 0.18
N THR A 195 -11.07 -4.13 0.26
CA THR A 195 -12.13 -4.62 1.15
C THR A 195 -11.96 -4.17 2.60
N GLU A 196 -10.71 -3.93 3.03
CA GLU A 196 -10.34 -3.68 4.41
C GLU A 196 -9.83 -2.27 4.68
N TYR A 197 -9.78 -1.37 3.69
CA TYR A 197 -9.16 -0.05 3.86
C TYR A 197 -9.95 1.11 3.24
N ILE A 198 -9.85 2.28 3.88
CA ILE A 198 -10.41 3.56 3.41
C ILE A 198 -9.24 4.47 3.01
N PRO A 199 -9.22 5.04 1.79
CA PRO A 199 -8.20 5.99 1.39
C PRO A 199 -8.49 7.40 1.94
N LEU A 200 -7.42 8.09 2.33
CA LEU A 200 -7.45 9.45 2.84
C LEU A 200 -6.77 10.42 1.87
N PRO A 201 -7.20 11.70 1.83
CA PRO A 201 -6.53 12.72 1.04
C PRO A 201 -5.08 12.94 1.54
N ASN A 202 -4.13 13.02 0.60
CA ASN A 202 -2.70 13.16 0.94
C ASN A 202 -2.27 14.59 1.32
N ASN A 203 -3.13 15.58 1.06
CA ASN A 203 -2.85 17.00 1.22
C ASN A 203 -3.79 17.67 2.25
N TRP A 204 -4.23 16.97 3.31
CA TRP A 204 -5.21 17.49 4.27
C TRP A 204 -4.86 18.89 4.81
N SER A 205 -3.61 19.09 5.22
CA SER A 205 -3.11 20.34 5.78
C SER A 205 -3.01 21.49 4.77
N THR A 206 -2.89 21.19 3.47
CA THR A 206 -2.67 22.17 2.40
C THR A 206 -3.79 22.21 1.36
N SER A 207 -4.82 21.38 1.52
CA SER A 207 -5.91 21.25 0.55
C SER A 207 -6.69 22.55 0.41
N THR A 208 -7.04 22.86 -0.85
CA THR A 208 -7.92 23.96 -1.24
C THR A 208 -9.35 23.52 -1.52
N ASP A 209 -9.65 22.22 -1.32
CA ASP A 209 -11.02 21.72 -1.44
C ASP A 209 -11.92 22.33 -0.38
N ALA A 210 -13.04 22.92 -0.79
CA ALA A 210 -13.91 23.70 0.09
C ALA A 210 -14.47 22.88 1.26
N GLN A 211 -14.78 21.58 1.06
CA GLN A 211 -15.29 20.72 2.12
C GLN A 211 -14.18 20.40 3.13
N ILE A 212 -12.99 20.01 2.65
CA ILE A 212 -11.82 19.73 3.51
C ILE A 212 -11.42 20.98 4.29
N GLN A 213 -11.35 22.14 3.64
CA GLN A 213 -11.02 23.41 4.29
C GLN A 213 -12.04 23.73 5.38
N SER A 214 -13.34 23.61 5.10
CA SER A 214 -14.39 23.91 6.07
C SER A 214 -14.30 23.03 7.32
N VAL A 215 -14.02 21.74 7.17
CA VAL A 215 -13.87 20.81 8.32
C VAL A 215 -12.58 21.12 9.10
N ARG A 216 -11.47 21.35 8.40
CA ARG A 216 -10.18 21.66 9.03
C ARG A 216 -10.22 22.98 9.79
N ASP A 217 -10.77 24.02 9.18
CA ASP A 217 -10.86 25.35 9.75
C ASP A 217 -11.89 25.38 10.89
N SER A 218 -12.99 24.63 10.78
CA SER A 218 -13.91 24.38 11.89
C SER A 218 -13.18 23.75 13.07
N GLY A 219 -12.34 22.73 12.86
CA GLY A 219 -11.54 22.10 13.92
C GLY A 219 -10.44 22.98 14.56
N ASN A 220 -10.20 24.19 14.06
CA ASN A 220 -9.12 25.05 14.56
C ASN A 220 -9.53 25.84 15.82
N ALA A 221 -9.21 25.32 17.00
CA ALA A 221 -9.55 25.97 18.26
C ALA A 221 -8.85 27.31 18.50
N ASP A 222 -7.72 27.62 17.85
CA ASP A 222 -7.07 28.93 18.01
C ASP A 222 -7.99 30.08 17.55
N ILE A 223 -8.89 29.77 16.61
CA ILE A 223 -9.85 30.70 16.04
C ILE A 223 -11.23 30.52 16.68
N ASN A 224 -11.68 29.25 16.81
CA ASN A 224 -13.07 28.95 17.15
C ASN A 224 -13.31 28.60 18.63
N ASN A 225 -12.26 28.45 19.45
CA ASN A 225 -12.35 28.02 20.85
C ASN A 225 -13.24 26.77 21.03
N ASN A 226 -13.04 25.76 20.18
CA ASN A 226 -13.91 24.60 20.07
C ASN A 226 -13.18 23.25 20.16
N GLN A 227 -12.08 23.21 20.91
CA GLN A 227 -11.23 22.02 21.05
C GLN A 227 -12.00 20.85 21.69
N ILE A 228 -12.51 21.02 22.91
CA ILE A 228 -13.22 19.96 23.65
C ILE A 228 -14.66 19.89 23.13
N LYS A 229 -15.13 18.70 22.78
CA LYS A 229 -16.52 18.47 22.33
C LYS A 229 -17.34 17.58 23.27
N LYS A 230 -16.69 16.79 24.12
CA LYS A 230 -17.34 15.89 25.08
C LYS A 230 -16.61 15.88 26.41
N VAL A 231 -17.38 15.81 27.49
CA VAL A 231 -16.89 15.43 28.82
C VAL A 231 -17.53 14.10 29.17
N TYR A 232 -16.72 13.05 29.28
CA TYR A 232 -17.17 11.70 29.63
C TYR A 232 -17.39 11.58 31.15
N ILE A 233 -18.47 10.94 31.55
CA ILE A 233 -18.79 10.67 32.96
C ILE A 233 -18.37 9.24 33.26
N ASP A 234 -17.22 9.06 33.90
CA ASP A 234 -16.71 7.73 34.28
C ASP A 234 -17.36 7.23 35.57
N THR A 235 -17.53 8.12 36.54
CA THR A 235 -18.28 7.85 37.77
C THR A 235 -19.14 9.05 38.09
N LYS A 236 -20.44 8.82 38.32
CA LYS A 236 -21.43 9.88 38.56
C LYS A 236 -21.27 10.59 39.91
N GLY A 237 -20.58 9.93 40.85
CA GLY A 237 -20.48 10.35 42.24
C GLY A 237 -21.83 10.40 42.96
N SER A 238 -21.82 10.87 44.21
CA SER A 238 -23.04 11.14 45.00
C SER A 238 -22.82 12.31 45.94
N SER A 239 -23.91 12.87 46.46
CA SER A 239 -23.91 14.03 47.36
C SER A 239 -23.45 15.34 46.70
N TYR A 240 -23.68 15.49 45.39
CA TYR A 240 -23.51 16.76 44.70
C TYR A 240 -24.68 17.69 44.98
N SER A 241 -24.39 18.94 45.36
CA SER A 241 -25.41 19.99 45.49
C SER A 241 -25.72 20.59 44.11
N GLY A 242 -26.95 21.07 43.90
CA GLY A 242 -27.33 21.76 42.66
C GLY A 242 -28.53 21.15 41.93
N GLY A 243 -28.69 21.55 40.67
CA GLY A 243 -29.80 21.16 39.80
C GLY A 243 -29.38 21.05 38.33
N LEU A 244 -30.36 21.15 37.43
CA LEU A 244 -30.15 21.04 35.99
C LEU A 244 -29.55 22.34 35.42
N GLY A 245 -28.70 22.23 34.40
CA GLY A 245 -28.23 23.33 33.57
C GLY A 245 -27.11 24.19 34.16
N GLN A 246 -26.31 23.66 35.10
CA GLN A 246 -25.28 24.44 35.79
C GLN A 246 -23.99 24.50 34.97
N GLU A 247 -23.51 25.71 34.66
CA GLU A 247 -22.26 25.90 33.90
C GLU A 247 -21.04 25.99 34.82
N PHE A 248 -20.00 25.21 34.49
CA PHE A 248 -18.72 25.13 35.19
C PHE A 248 -17.56 25.33 34.21
N ASN A 249 -16.43 25.78 34.74
CA ASN A 249 -15.21 25.94 33.95
C ASN A 249 -14.46 24.60 33.86
N ILE A 250 -13.78 24.38 32.74
CA ILE A 250 -12.75 23.32 32.63
C ILE A 250 -11.40 23.99 32.86
N VAL A 251 -10.76 23.64 33.97
CA VAL A 251 -9.45 24.16 34.39
C VAL A 251 -8.35 23.17 34.04
N GLY A 252 -7.20 23.67 33.62
CA GLY A 252 -6.09 22.87 33.09
C GLY A 252 -4.98 23.77 32.57
N ASP A 253 -4.31 23.35 31.51
CA ASP A 253 -3.30 24.14 30.78
C ASP A 253 -3.86 24.95 29.60
N GLY A 254 -5.11 24.72 29.23
CA GLY A 254 -5.84 25.49 28.22
C GLY A 254 -6.68 26.62 28.81
N GLU A 255 -7.37 27.34 27.92
CA GLU A 255 -8.18 28.51 28.26
C GLU A 255 -9.60 28.44 27.68
N GLY A 256 -10.56 28.96 28.45
CA GLY A 256 -11.90 29.32 27.96
C GLY A 256 -12.90 28.19 27.79
N ALA A 257 -12.58 26.94 28.17
CA ALA A 257 -13.54 25.84 28.07
C ALA A 257 -14.54 25.81 29.24
N LYS A 258 -15.79 25.49 28.92
CA LYS A 258 -16.92 25.48 29.84
C LYS A 258 -17.84 24.29 29.56
N VAL A 259 -18.43 23.74 30.61
CA VAL A 259 -19.31 22.58 30.56
C VAL A 259 -20.55 22.82 31.40
N ILE A 260 -21.71 22.48 30.86
CA ILE A 260 -22.98 22.42 31.55
C ILE A 260 -23.13 21.02 32.16
N VAL A 261 -23.46 20.96 33.45
CA VAL A 261 -23.61 19.73 34.23
C VAL A 261 -25.01 19.70 34.83
N ASP A 262 -25.68 18.56 34.64
CA ASP A 262 -26.97 18.26 35.25
C ASP A 262 -26.79 17.34 36.46
N VAL A 263 -27.34 17.75 37.59
CA VAL A 263 -27.37 16.97 38.83
C VAL A 263 -28.81 16.55 39.12
N GLU A 264 -29.07 15.24 39.13
CA GLU A 264 -30.36 14.66 39.51
C GLU A 264 -30.18 13.68 40.67
N GLY A 265 -31.03 13.75 41.68
CA GLY A 265 -30.98 12.81 42.81
C GLY A 265 -29.62 12.78 43.52
N THR A 266 -28.92 13.92 43.58
CA THR A 266 -27.55 14.09 44.13
C THR A 266 -26.40 13.48 43.32
N GLN A 267 -26.67 13.00 42.10
CA GLN A 267 -25.69 12.40 41.21
C GLN A 267 -25.57 13.20 39.91
N ILE A 268 -24.38 13.22 39.30
CA ILE A 268 -24.18 13.85 38.00
C ILE A 268 -24.71 12.91 36.91
N THR A 269 -25.71 13.35 36.16
CA THR A 269 -26.40 12.52 35.16
C THR A 269 -26.03 12.88 33.72
N LYS A 270 -25.76 14.15 33.43
CA LYS A 270 -25.45 14.62 32.07
C LYS A 270 -24.41 15.75 32.07
N THR A 271 -23.59 15.75 31.03
CA THR A 271 -22.58 16.77 30.75
C THR A 271 -22.72 17.21 29.29
N GLN A 272 -22.72 18.53 29.06
CA GLN A 272 -22.77 19.12 27.73
C GLN A 272 -21.76 20.26 27.65
N VAL A 273 -20.83 20.19 26.71
CA VAL A 273 -19.84 21.26 26.53
C VAL A 273 -20.53 22.49 25.93
N SER A 274 -20.44 23.64 26.62
CA SER A 274 -20.96 24.91 26.11
C SER A 274 -19.91 25.66 25.28
N VAL A 275 -18.65 25.65 25.73
CA VAL A 275 -17.50 26.23 25.02
C VAL A 275 -16.34 25.24 25.09
N GLY A 276 -15.76 24.88 23.93
CA GLY A 276 -14.70 23.87 23.87
C GLY A 276 -13.31 24.36 24.27
N GLY A 277 -13.11 25.68 24.34
CA GLY A 277 -11.85 26.33 24.66
C GLY A 277 -10.72 25.99 23.68
N LYS A 278 -9.48 26.31 24.07
CA LYS A 278 -8.27 26.09 23.27
C LYS A 278 -7.05 25.75 24.13
N GLY A 279 -6.08 25.06 23.55
CA GLY A 279 -4.77 24.80 24.15
C GLY A 279 -4.74 23.75 25.26
N TYR A 280 -5.83 23.00 25.48
CA TYR A 280 -5.87 21.95 26.50
C TYR A 280 -5.06 20.72 26.06
N THR A 281 -4.14 20.26 26.91
CA THR A 281 -3.56 18.90 26.85
C THR A 281 -4.01 18.04 28.03
N TYR A 282 -4.46 18.68 29.11
CA TYR A 282 -5.21 18.06 30.19
C TYR A 282 -6.26 19.04 30.72
N GLY A 283 -7.31 18.53 31.35
CA GLY A 283 -8.33 19.38 31.95
C GLY A 283 -9.17 18.63 32.98
N MET A 284 -9.66 19.38 33.96
CA MET A 284 -10.59 18.91 34.98
C MET A 284 -11.77 19.88 35.08
N VAL A 285 -12.97 19.35 35.32
CA VAL A 285 -14.14 20.19 35.53
C VAL A 285 -14.10 20.73 36.95
N ASP A 286 -14.17 22.05 37.10
CA ASP A 286 -14.20 22.70 38.41
C ASP A 286 -15.59 22.59 39.03
N LEU A 287 -15.77 21.57 39.87
CA LEU A 287 -17.00 21.30 40.62
C LEU A 287 -16.96 21.88 42.04
N THR A 288 -16.02 22.78 42.37
CA THR A 288 -15.79 23.26 43.74
C THR A 288 -17.07 23.79 44.40
N ASN A 289 -17.92 24.48 43.63
CA ASN A 289 -19.16 25.06 44.14
C ASN A 289 -20.26 24.03 44.48
N ILE A 290 -20.11 22.77 44.06
CA ILE A 290 -21.14 21.72 44.23
C ILE A 290 -20.63 20.43 44.88
N SER A 291 -19.34 20.34 45.20
CA SER A 291 -18.68 19.08 45.55
C SER A 291 -18.37 18.91 47.04
N GLU A 292 -18.61 19.92 47.88
CA GLU A 292 -18.23 19.89 49.31
C GLU A 292 -18.74 18.63 50.04
N SER A 293 -20.03 18.32 49.88
CA SER A 293 -20.64 17.13 50.48
C SER A 293 -20.12 15.84 49.85
N ALA A 294 -19.97 15.77 48.52
CA ALA A 294 -19.44 14.61 47.79
C ALA A 294 -18.00 14.24 48.20
N ILE A 295 -17.16 15.24 48.44
CA ILE A 295 -15.78 15.07 48.91
C ILE A 295 -15.78 14.57 50.35
N SER A 296 -16.59 15.18 51.23
CA SER A 296 -16.69 14.78 52.64
C SER A 296 -17.20 13.34 52.82
N SER A 297 -18.05 12.86 51.91
CA SER A 297 -18.58 11.49 51.91
C SER A 297 -17.72 10.47 51.16
N ASN A 298 -16.55 10.86 50.63
CA ASN A 298 -15.66 10.02 49.84
C ASN A 298 -16.36 9.39 48.61
N THR A 299 -17.23 10.14 47.95
CA THR A 299 -17.98 9.71 46.75
C THR A 299 -17.86 10.70 45.58
N PRO A 300 -16.63 11.11 45.20
CA PRO A 300 -16.45 12.07 44.12
C PRO A 300 -16.84 11.47 42.75
N ALA A 301 -17.37 12.33 41.88
CA ALA A 301 -17.55 12.04 40.48
C ALA A 301 -16.21 12.13 39.73
N LYS A 302 -16.07 11.33 38.68
CA LYS A 302 -14.92 11.34 37.77
C LYS A 302 -15.41 11.76 36.39
N LEU A 303 -15.15 13.02 36.05
CA LEU A 303 -15.47 13.63 34.77
C LEU A 303 -14.19 13.79 33.95
N ILE A 304 -14.17 13.29 32.73
CA ILE A 304 -13.00 13.26 31.86
C ILE A 304 -13.30 14.11 30.61
N PRO A 305 -12.77 15.34 30.51
CA PRO A 305 -12.81 16.10 29.26
C PRO A 305 -12.06 15.34 28.17
N ILE A 306 -12.72 15.04 27.06
CA ILE A 306 -12.11 14.32 25.94
C ILE A 306 -11.39 15.33 25.04
N ILE A 307 -10.08 15.22 24.99
CA ILE A 307 -9.19 16.13 24.26
C ILE A 307 -8.82 15.50 22.90
N PRO A 308 -9.15 16.13 21.76
CA PRO A 308 -8.71 15.69 20.43
C PRO A 308 -7.23 16.00 20.15
N PRO A 309 -6.64 15.43 19.08
CA PRO A 309 -5.25 15.73 18.75
C PRO A 309 -5.09 17.18 18.26
N SER A 310 -3.95 17.78 18.59
CA SER A 310 -3.54 19.11 18.13
C SER A 310 -4.53 20.20 18.59
N LYS A 311 -5.38 20.72 17.69
CA LYS A 311 -6.27 21.86 17.96
C LYS A 311 -7.74 21.48 18.10
N GLY A 312 -8.15 20.33 17.60
CA GLY A 312 -9.57 19.97 17.53
C GLY A 312 -9.82 18.83 16.56
N HIS A 313 -10.96 18.17 16.72
CA HIS A 313 -11.43 17.14 15.78
C HIS A 313 -11.51 17.72 14.35
N GLY A 314 -10.97 17.02 13.36
CA GLY A 314 -10.90 17.43 11.96
C GLY A 314 -9.71 18.34 11.60
N TYR A 315 -8.96 18.89 12.57
CA TYR A 315 -7.83 19.75 12.23
C TYR A 315 -6.63 18.96 11.68
N ASP A 316 -6.21 17.91 12.40
CA ASP A 316 -5.10 17.03 12.02
C ASP A 316 -5.63 15.60 11.79
N LEU A 317 -6.16 15.37 10.59
CA LEU A 317 -6.78 14.09 10.21
C LEU A 317 -5.82 12.91 10.36
N TYR A 318 -4.53 13.12 10.08
CA TYR A 318 -3.53 12.06 10.09
C TYR A 318 -3.24 11.55 11.49
N LYS A 319 -3.13 12.46 12.46
CA LYS A 319 -3.02 12.09 13.88
C LYS A 319 -4.33 11.63 14.48
N GLU A 320 -5.46 12.10 13.97
CA GLU A 320 -6.76 11.72 14.51
C GLU A 320 -7.16 10.31 14.12
N LEU A 321 -6.92 9.91 12.87
CA LEU A 321 -7.28 8.59 12.37
C LEU A 321 -6.12 7.58 12.40
N GLY A 322 -4.89 8.02 12.68
CA GLY A 322 -3.72 7.15 12.79
C GLY A 322 -3.27 6.60 11.45
N THR A 323 -2.87 7.49 10.54
CA THR A 323 -2.41 7.05 9.20
C THR A 323 -0.99 6.51 9.24
N ASP A 324 -0.83 5.26 9.66
CA ASP A 324 0.45 4.51 9.67
C ASP A 324 0.63 3.59 8.46
N ARG A 325 -0.33 3.58 7.52
CA ARG A 325 -0.31 2.74 6.32
C ARG A 325 -0.42 3.54 5.04
N VAL A 326 0.29 3.09 4.01
CA VAL A 326 0.26 3.64 2.65
C VAL A 326 -0.08 2.54 1.66
N LEU A 327 -1.10 2.78 0.84
CA LEU A 327 -1.47 1.92 -0.29
C LEU A 327 -0.86 2.48 -1.57
N ILE A 328 -0.15 1.63 -2.29
CA ILE A 328 0.42 1.88 -3.61
C ILE A 328 -0.37 1.08 -4.64
N TYR A 329 -0.76 1.75 -5.72
CA TYR A 329 -1.55 1.21 -6.81
C TYR A 329 -0.75 1.22 -8.11
N ALA A 330 -0.74 0.10 -8.83
CA ALA A 330 -0.22 0.03 -10.19
C ALA A 330 -1.14 -0.80 -11.07
N ARG A 331 -1.51 -0.25 -12.23
CA ARG A 331 -2.28 -0.96 -13.26
C ARG A 331 -1.38 -1.37 -14.40
N PHE A 332 -1.34 -2.65 -14.72
CA PHE A 332 -0.67 -3.18 -15.90
C PHE A 332 -1.69 -3.45 -17.00
N ASP A 333 -1.45 -2.90 -18.19
CA ASP A 333 -2.28 -3.07 -19.38
C ASP A 333 -1.41 -3.35 -20.62
N ASP A 334 -2.05 -3.59 -21.76
CA ASP A 334 -1.41 -3.86 -23.07
C ASP A 334 -1.35 -2.60 -23.95
N SER A 335 -1.43 -1.39 -23.37
CA SER A 335 -1.39 -0.17 -24.19
C SER A 335 -0.04 0.04 -24.87
N THR A 336 1.00 -0.51 -24.25
CA THR A 336 2.39 -0.46 -24.69
C THR A 336 2.94 -1.88 -24.68
N LYS A 337 3.42 -2.37 -25.82
CA LYS A 337 3.94 -3.75 -26.02
C LYS A 337 5.09 -4.15 -25.07
N ASP A 338 5.50 -3.26 -24.19
CA ASP A 338 6.43 -3.49 -23.09
C ASP A 338 5.92 -4.56 -22.12
N PHE A 339 4.61 -4.62 -21.85
CA PHE A 339 4.02 -5.64 -20.98
C PHE A 339 3.31 -6.75 -21.79
N PRO A 340 3.93 -7.92 -21.97
CA PRO A 340 3.46 -8.93 -22.92
C PRO A 340 2.16 -9.60 -22.47
N LEU A 341 1.30 -9.94 -23.42
CA LEU A 341 -0.01 -10.55 -23.19
C LEU A 341 0.03 -11.98 -22.69
N ASP A 342 1.10 -12.68 -23.01
CA ASP A 342 1.35 -14.09 -22.72
C ASP A 342 2.31 -14.27 -21.54
N ALA A 343 2.80 -13.17 -20.94
CA ALA A 343 3.70 -13.24 -19.80
C ALA A 343 3.04 -13.92 -18.60
N LYS A 344 3.85 -14.72 -17.90
CA LYS A 344 3.52 -15.25 -16.58
C LYS A 344 4.40 -14.59 -15.54
N PHE A 345 3.88 -14.41 -14.33
CA PHE A 345 4.64 -13.85 -13.23
C PHE A 345 4.19 -14.44 -11.90
N ALA A 346 5.12 -14.52 -10.96
CA ALA A 346 4.91 -15.07 -9.63
C ALA A 346 5.52 -14.20 -8.52
N GLN A 347 6.13 -13.08 -8.88
CA GLN A 347 6.67 -12.10 -7.95
C GLN A 347 6.14 -10.72 -8.27
N ILE A 348 5.83 -9.96 -7.20
CA ILE A 348 5.47 -8.55 -7.25
C ILE A 348 6.38 -7.84 -6.27
N GLY A 349 6.95 -6.70 -6.66
CA GLY A 349 7.80 -5.94 -5.77
C GLY A 349 7.78 -4.45 -6.06
N ILE A 350 8.48 -3.69 -5.24
CA ILE A 350 8.73 -2.26 -5.45
C ILE A 350 10.23 -2.03 -5.51
N VAL A 351 10.69 -1.43 -6.60
CA VAL A 351 12.08 -1.00 -6.77
C VAL A 351 12.17 0.53 -6.67
N LYS A 352 13.10 1.00 -5.85
CA LYS A 352 13.47 2.40 -5.68
C LYS A 352 14.71 2.70 -6.52
N ASN A 353 14.66 3.79 -7.26
CA ASN A 353 15.78 4.41 -7.98
C ASN A 353 16.59 3.48 -8.91
N PRO A 354 15.95 2.74 -9.84
CA PRO A 354 16.70 2.06 -10.91
C PRO A 354 17.38 3.08 -11.82
N THR A 355 18.55 2.72 -12.38
CA THR A 355 19.29 3.52 -13.35
C THR A 355 19.03 3.04 -14.77
N SER A 356 19.19 3.93 -15.75
CA SER A 356 19.04 3.59 -17.17
C SER A 356 20.16 2.66 -17.64
N ILE A 357 19.88 1.77 -18.59
CA ILE A 357 20.90 0.87 -19.14
C ILE A 357 22.09 1.68 -19.71
N GLY A 358 23.31 1.23 -19.43
CA GLY A 358 24.54 1.87 -19.92
C GLY A 358 24.85 3.25 -19.33
N SER A 359 24.11 3.69 -18.30
CA SER A 359 24.28 4.99 -17.64
C SER A 359 24.18 4.86 -16.12
N THR A 360 24.65 5.88 -15.41
CA THR A 360 24.42 6.03 -13.96
C THR A 360 23.24 6.96 -13.66
N ALA A 361 22.56 7.46 -14.69
CA ALA A 361 21.41 8.34 -14.55
C ALA A 361 20.17 7.57 -14.07
N LEU A 362 19.41 8.18 -13.16
CA LEU A 362 18.13 7.67 -12.68
C LEU A 362 17.16 7.46 -13.85
N PHE A 363 16.51 6.31 -13.87
CA PHE A 363 15.45 6.02 -14.82
C PHE A 363 14.15 6.69 -14.37
N THR A 364 13.60 7.57 -15.22
CA THR A 364 12.48 8.45 -14.85
C THR A 364 11.22 8.27 -15.70
N GLN A 365 11.25 7.41 -16.73
CA GLN A 365 10.10 7.16 -17.61
C GLN A 365 8.97 6.46 -16.84
N ASN A 366 7.75 6.51 -17.39
CA ASN A 366 6.57 5.97 -16.69
C ASN A 366 6.57 4.45 -16.52
N GLN A 367 7.39 3.74 -17.29
CA GLN A 367 7.48 2.29 -17.28
C GLN A 367 8.78 1.83 -17.92
N PHE A 368 9.14 0.58 -17.72
CA PHE A 368 10.28 -0.04 -18.38
C PHE A 368 10.09 -1.54 -18.63
N SER A 369 10.82 -2.04 -19.62
CA SER A 369 11.10 -3.46 -19.79
C SER A 369 12.46 -3.84 -19.19
N SER A 370 12.46 -4.80 -18.26
CA SER A 370 13.67 -5.32 -17.60
C SER A 370 14.31 -6.49 -18.35
N VAL A 371 13.69 -6.91 -19.46
CA VAL A 371 14.05 -8.11 -20.23
C VAL A 371 14.70 -7.75 -21.56
N SER A 372 15.54 -8.65 -22.07
CA SER A 372 16.11 -8.54 -23.41
C SER A 372 15.15 -9.17 -24.43
N SER A 373 15.27 -8.76 -25.69
CA SER A 373 14.38 -9.22 -26.76
C SER A 373 15.15 -9.65 -28.01
N LEU A 374 14.64 -10.67 -28.70
CA LEU A 374 15.12 -11.17 -29.99
C LEU A 374 14.05 -10.99 -31.05
N TYR A 375 14.40 -10.39 -32.18
CA TYR A 375 13.56 -10.30 -33.36
C TYR A 375 13.83 -11.51 -34.25
N LEU A 376 12.85 -12.41 -34.37
CA LEU A 376 12.99 -13.70 -35.04
C LEU A 376 12.57 -13.62 -36.51
N SER A 377 13.35 -14.22 -37.40
CA SER A 377 12.98 -14.38 -38.82
C SER A 377 12.05 -15.57 -39.08
N ASN A 378 11.98 -16.51 -38.14
CA ASN A 378 11.11 -17.68 -38.18
C ASN A 378 10.59 -18.02 -36.78
N TYR A 379 9.27 -18.06 -36.62
CA TYR A 379 8.62 -18.64 -35.46
C TYR A 379 8.23 -20.10 -35.76
N PRO A 380 8.51 -21.07 -34.86
CA PRO A 380 8.25 -22.48 -35.11
C PRO A 380 6.75 -22.76 -35.21
N THR A 381 6.39 -23.89 -35.82
CA THR A 381 4.99 -24.33 -35.92
C THR A 381 4.43 -24.82 -34.58
N THR A 382 5.29 -25.37 -33.73
CA THR A 382 5.00 -25.71 -32.33
C THR A 382 5.11 -24.48 -31.45
N SER A 383 4.14 -24.25 -30.57
CA SER A 383 4.17 -23.13 -29.63
C SER A 383 5.31 -23.27 -28.63
N ILE A 384 6.04 -22.17 -28.41
CA ILE A 384 7.03 -22.06 -27.34
C ILE A 384 6.30 -21.92 -26.00
N GLU A 385 6.75 -22.62 -24.96
CA GLU A 385 6.22 -22.47 -23.61
C GLU A 385 6.96 -21.36 -22.85
N ILE A 386 6.22 -20.46 -22.19
CA ILE A 386 6.80 -19.47 -21.26
C ILE A 386 7.50 -20.21 -20.12
N GLY A 387 8.71 -19.77 -19.80
CA GLY A 387 9.58 -20.37 -18.79
C GLY A 387 10.53 -21.44 -19.32
N SER A 388 10.45 -21.80 -20.61
CA SER A 388 11.42 -22.70 -21.25
C SER A 388 12.81 -22.07 -21.34
N GLU A 389 13.85 -22.92 -21.29
CA GLU A 389 15.23 -22.50 -21.46
C GLU A 389 15.51 -22.19 -22.94
N ILE A 390 16.16 -21.04 -23.18
CA ILE A 390 16.70 -20.64 -24.47
C ILE A 390 18.22 -20.70 -24.44
N THR A 391 18.84 -21.21 -25.50
CA THR A 391 20.30 -21.28 -25.60
C THR A 391 20.80 -20.90 -26.99
N GLN A 392 21.99 -20.31 -27.06
CA GLN A 392 22.68 -20.02 -28.31
C GLN A 392 24.17 -20.28 -28.16
N GLU A 393 24.76 -20.91 -29.16
CA GLU A 393 26.22 -21.02 -29.27
C GLU A 393 26.82 -19.66 -29.64
N ILE A 394 27.82 -19.24 -28.86
CA ILE A 394 28.51 -17.96 -29.02
C ILE A 394 29.88 -18.23 -29.62
N GLN A 395 30.16 -17.59 -30.75
CA GLN A 395 31.41 -17.77 -31.48
C GLN A 395 32.18 -16.46 -31.60
N SER A 396 33.50 -16.54 -31.54
CA SER A 396 34.40 -15.44 -31.86
C SER A 396 35.46 -15.94 -32.84
N GLY A 397 35.52 -15.35 -34.03
CA GLY A 397 36.42 -15.81 -35.09
C GLY A 397 36.12 -17.23 -35.60
N GLY A 398 34.85 -17.66 -35.53
CA GLY A 398 34.42 -19.00 -35.97
C GLY A 398 34.71 -20.13 -34.97
N VAL A 399 35.19 -19.81 -33.76
CA VAL A 399 35.43 -20.77 -32.68
C VAL A 399 34.40 -20.57 -31.58
N GLU A 400 33.82 -21.67 -31.08
CA GLU A 400 32.92 -21.66 -29.92
C GLU A 400 33.65 -21.15 -28.67
N ILE A 401 33.18 -20.03 -28.14
CA ILE A 401 33.69 -19.44 -26.89
C ILE A 401 32.73 -19.67 -25.72
N GLY A 402 31.48 -20.06 -25.97
CA GLY A 402 30.54 -20.30 -24.88
C GLY A 402 29.11 -20.49 -25.35
N LYS A 403 28.20 -20.61 -24.38
CA LYS A 403 26.76 -20.76 -24.61
C LYS A 403 26.03 -19.68 -23.82
N ALA A 404 25.26 -18.86 -24.52
CA ALA A 404 24.30 -17.95 -23.89
C ALA A 404 23.07 -18.75 -23.47
N LYS A 405 22.57 -18.52 -22.26
CA LYS A 405 21.37 -19.17 -21.72
C LYS A 405 20.38 -18.14 -21.18
N GLY A 406 19.09 -18.41 -21.26
CA GLY A 406 18.04 -17.55 -20.73
C GLY A 406 16.74 -18.31 -20.49
N TYR A 407 15.75 -17.67 -19.91
CA TYR A 407 14.38 -18.19 -19.83
C TYR A 407 13.43 -17.32 -20.65
N VAL A 408 12.52 -17.98 -21.40
CA VAL A 408 11.47 -17.28 -22.14
C VAL A 408 10.50 -16.62 -21.18
N VAL A 409 10.25 -15.33 -21.40
CA VAL A 409 9.26 -14.55 -20.65
C VAL A 409 7.98 -14.38 -21.45
N SER A 410 8.12 -14.11 -22.74
CA SER A 410 7.00 -13.89 -23.65
C SER A 410 7.41 -14.04 -25.11
N PHE A 411 6.44 -14.21 -25.99
CA PHE A 411 6.59 -14.10 -27.43
C PHE A 411 5.38 -13.40 -28.05
N ASP A 412 5.62 -12.49 -29.00
CA ASP A 412 4.57 -11.82 -29.78
C ASP A 412 4.75 -12.15 -31.26
N ILE A 413 3.75 -12.76 -31.87
CA ILE A 413 3.76 -13.08 -33.32
C ILE A 413 3.34 -11.82 -34.08
N ILE A 414 4.29 -11.25 -34.81
CA ILE A 414 4.13 -9.98 -35.52
C ILE A 414 3.48 -10.19 -36.89
N SER A 415 3.80 -11.30 -37.55
CA SER A 415 3.32 -11.63 -38.89
C SER A 415 3.20 -13.14 -39.02
N ASP A 416 2.14 -13.60 -39.70
CA ASP A 416 1.91 -15.03 -39.99
C ASP A 416 2.57 -15.48 -41.30
N SER A 417 2.90 -14.56 -42.21
CA SER A 417 3.54 -14.87 -43.49
C SER A 417 4.41 -13.71 -43.98
N PRO A 418 5.75 -13.78 -43.82
CA PRO A 418 6.50 -14.82 -43.09
C PRO A 418 6.21 -14.81 -41.58
N LYS A 419 6.37 -15.97 -40.92
CA LYS A 419 6.16 -16.13 -39.47
C LYS A 419 7.27 -15.43 -38.68
N ILE A 420 7.06 -14.16 -38.34
CA ILE A 420 8.00 -13.31 -37.59
C ILE A 420 7.46 -13.12 -36.18
N ALA A 421 8.35 -13.15 -35.18
CA ALA A 421 7.97 -12.92 -33.79
C ALA A 421 9.04 -12.14 -33.02
N VAL A 422 8.63 -11.43 -31.97
CA VAL A 422 9.54 -10.94 -30.92
C VAL A 422 9.51 -11.91 -29.76
N LEU A 423 10.67 -12.42 -29.33
CA LEU A 423 10.81 -13.24 -28.14
C LEU A 423 11.52 -12.44 -27.04
N LYS A 424 10.93 -12.35 -25.85
CA LYS A 424 11.55 -11.69 -24.68
C LYS A 424 12.08 -12.74 -23.70
N TYR A 425 13.22 -12.45 -23.10
CA TYR A 425 13.91 -13.35 -22.16
C TYR A 425 14.68 -12.58 -21.08
N TYR A 426 14.90 -13.22 -19.94
CA TYR A 426 15.91 -12.80 -18.97
C TYR A 426 16.98 -13.86 -18.80
N GLN A 427 18.15 -13.43 -18.35
CA GLN A 427 19.23 -14.32 -17.91
C GLN A 427 19.40 -14.11 -16.41
N ASP A 428 19.29 -15.18 -15.64
CA ASP A 428 19.47 -15.12 -14.20
C ASP A 428 20.61 -16.01 -13.73
N ARG A 429 21.05 -15.78 -12.48
CA ARG A 429 22.13 -16.58 -11.87
C ARG A 429 21.86 -18.08 -11.82
N SER A 430 20.59 -18.49 -11.81
CA SER A 430 20.23 -19.91 -11.66
C SER A 430 20.69 -20.76 -12.85
N LEU A 431 20.78 -20.16 -14.05
CA LEU A 431 21.27 -20.81 -15.27
C LEU A 431 22.79 -21.07 -15.27
N TYR A 432 23.52 -20.40 -14.39
CA TYR A 432 24.98 -20.42 -14.30
C TYR A 432 25.50 -21.02 -12.98
N PHE A 433 24.62 -21.21 -12.00
CA PHE A 433 24.91 -21.98 -10.79
C PHE A 433 24.99 -23.47 -11.11
N ASN A 434 25.45 -24.25 -10.13
CA ASN A 434 25.50 -25.69 -10.26
C ASN A 434 24.08 -26.23 -10.47
N GLN A 435 23.85 -26.90 -11.59
CA GLN A 435 22.52 -27.36 -11.99
C GLN A 435 22.02 -28.54 -11.15
N THR A 436 22.89 -29.17 -10.35
CA THR A 436 22.52 -30.27 -9.44
C THR A 436 22.12 -29.75 -8.06
N THR A 437 22.89 -28.81 -7.50
CA THR A 437 22.68 -28.29 -6.14
C THR A 437 21.91 -26.97 -6.12
N GLY A 438 21.84 -26.25 -7.23
CA GLY A 438 21.19 -24.94 -7.34
C GLY A 438 21.95 -23.80 -6.66
N ASP A 439 23.24 -24.00 -6.36
CA ASP A 439 24.08 -23.09 -5.59
C ASP A 439 25.50 -22.96 -6.19
N GLN A 440 26.41 -22.36 -5.44
CA GLN A 440 27.80 -22.13 -5.84
C GLN A 440 28.72 -23.35 -5.64
N THR A 441 28.18 -24.54 -5.38
CA THR A 441 28.98 -25.77 -5.25
C THR A 441 29.78 -25.99 -6.53
N ASP A 442 31.09 -26.17 -6.39
CA ASP A 442 32.00 -26.33 -7.52
C ASP A 442 31.61 -27.54 -8.40
N THR A 443 31.88 -27.41 -9.71
CA THR A 443 31.64 -28.47 -10.69
C THR A 443 32.69 -28.43 -11.78
N SER A 444 32.98 -29.59 -12.37
CA SER A 444 33.94 -29.68 -13.45
C SER A 444 33.47 -28.87 -14.66
N GLY A 445 34.38 -28.07 -15.22
CA GLY A 445 34.09 -27.26 -16.39
C GLY A 445 33.35 -25.93 -16.12
N ILE A 446 33.41 -25.40 -14.90
CA ILE A 446 32.88 -24.06 -14.55
C ILE A 446 33.49 -22.95 -15.42
N SER A 447 34.75 -23.11 -15.83
CA SER A 447 35.49 -22.16 -16.69
C SER A 447 35.73 -22.67 -18.11
N SER A 448 35.28 -23.88 -18.46
CA SER A 448 35.52 -24.43 -19.80
C SER A 448 34.54 -23.83 -20.83
N LEU A 449 35.09 -23.43 -21.97
CA LEU A 449 34.34 -22.91 -23.11
C LEU A 449 33.38 -24.00 -23.63
N GLY A 450 32.16 -23.62 -24.00
CA GLY A 450 31.13 -24.53 -24.56
C GLY A 450 30.50 -25.54 -23.58
N SER A 451 30.96 -25.55 -22.31
CA SER A 451 30.42 -26.43 -21.26
C SER A 451 29.01 -26.01 -20.84
N THR A 452 28.11 -26.98 -20.71
CA THR A 452 26.78 -26.79 -20.12
C THR A 452 26.83 -26.39 -18.65
N SER A 453 27.97 -26.61 -17.99
CA SER A 453 28.22 -26.28 -16.58
C SER A 453 29.04 -25.00 -16.40
N SER A 454 29.24 -24.20 -17.46
CA SER A 454 30.01 -22.95 -17.33
C SER A 454 29.27 -21.93 -16.46
N GLY A 455 29.99 -21.35 -15.50
CA GLY A 455 29.48 -20.28 -14.64
C GLY A 455 29.61 -18.88 -15.25
N LYS A 456 30.14 -18.76 -16.47
CA LYS A 456 30.33 -17.48 -17.15
C LYS A 456 29.09 -17.09 -17.94
N ILE A 457 28.63 -15.86 -17.75
CA ILE A 457 27.49 -15.30 -18.47
C ILE A 457 27.91 -14.91 -19.89
N TYR A 458 27.18 -15.41 -20.88
CA TYR A 458 27.33 -15.02 -22.28
C TYR A 458 26.03 -14.38 -22.78
N GLN A 459 26.16 -13.30 -23.54
CA GLN A 459 25.03 -12.61 -24.18
C GLN A 459 24.70 -13.25 -25.53
N PHE A 460 23.43 -13.22 -25.92
CA PHE A 460 23.01 -13.62 -27.26
C PHE A 460 23.63 -12.68 -28.30
N GLN A 461 23.98 -13.23 -29.47
CA GLN A 461 24.69 -12.50 -30.52
C GLN A 461 23.96 -12.58 -31.87
N PRO A 462 24.00 -11.52 -32.68
CA PRO A 462 23.39 -11.50 -34.01
C PRO A 462 24.34 -12.14 -35.04
N ASN A 463 24.74 -13.39 -34.81
CA ASN A 463 25.74 -14.10 -35.62
C ASN A 463 25.11 -15.03 -36.68
N GLY A 464 23.78 -15.04 -36.82
CA GLY A 464 23.04 -15.90 -37.75
C GLY A 464 22.97 -17.37 -37.34
N LEU A 465 23.60 -17.78 -36.23
CA LEU A 465 23.45 -19.12 -35.69
C LEU A 465 22.05 -19.33 -35.12
N GLN A 466 21.61 -20.59 -35.13
CA GLN A 466 20.31 -20.97 -34.58
C GLN A 466 20.31 -20.79 -33.05
N VAL A 467 19.19 -20.30 -32.54
CA VAL A 467 18.86 -20.24 -31.12
C VAL A 467 17.95 -21.42 -30.80
N SER A 468 18.33 -22.26 -29.85
CA SER A 468 17.51 -23.37 -29.38
C SER A 468 16.55 -22.88 -28.29
N VAL A 469 15.28 -23.24 -28.39
CA VAL A 469 14.23 -22.96 -27.41
C VAL A 469 13.51 -24.26 -27.08
N GLY A 470 13.79 -24.82 -25.91
CA GLY A 470 13.35 -26.19 -25.58
C GLY A 470 13.78 -27.20 -26.65
N SER A 471 12.81 -27.85 -27.30
CA SER A 471 13.03 -28.83 -28.38
C SER A 471 13.04 -28.24 -29.80
N THR A 472 12.92 -26.92 -29.93
CA THR A 472 12.77 -26.22 -31.22
C THR A 472 13.93 -25.27 -31.49
N THR A 473 14.10 -24.83 -32.74
CA THR A 473 15.11 -23.84 -33.11
C THR A 473 14.49 -22.65 -33.83
N VAL A 474 15.03 -21.47 -33.54
CA VAL A 474 14.66 -20.18 -34.15
C VAL A 474 15.91 -19.46 -34.63
N THR A 475 15.74 -18.45 -35.47
CA THR A 475 16.84 -17.67 -36.05
C THR A 475 16.57 -16.18 -35.86
N ILE A 476 17.58 -15.46 -35.41
CA ILE A 476 17.53 -14.01 -35.23
C ILE A 476 17.60 -13.34 -36.60
N ASN A 477 16.73 -12.38 -36.87
CA ASN A 477 16.82 -11.53 -38.04
C ASN A 477 17.86 -10.42 -37.81
N THR A 478 19.10 -10.69 -38.21
CA THR A 478 20.22 -9.76 -38.03
C THR A 478 20.14 -8.51 -38.89
N ASN A 479 19.21 -8.45 -39.86
CA ASN A 479 19.03 -7.29 -40.73
C ASN A 479 18.06 -6.25 -40.14
N PHE A 480 17.39 -6.56 -39.03
CA PHE A 480 16.40 -5.66 -38.43
C PHE A 480 17.04 -4.73 -37.39
N SER A 481 16.92 -3.42 -37.58
CA SER A 481 17.25 -2.41 -36.58
C SER A 481 16.15 -1.34 -36.57
N GLY A 482 15.66 -0.99 -35.38
CA GLY A 482 14.57 -0.04 -35.21
C GLY A 482 13.62 -0.37 -34.06
N ILE A 483 12.65 0.53 -33.85
CA ILE A 483 11.57 0.42 -32.84
C ILE A 483 10.21 0.01 -33.44
N THR A 484 10.10 0.05 -34.76
CA THR A 484 8.88 -0.27 -35.51
C THR A 484 9.18 -1.20 -36.66
N THR A 485 8.22 -2.05 -37.02
CA THR A 485 8.30 -2.93 -38.17
C THR A 485 7.02 -2.88 -39.00
N ASN A 486 7.14 -3.11 -40.32
CA ASN A 486 5.99 -3.23 -41.23
C ASN A 486 6.20 -4.42 -42.19
N PRO A 487 6.18 -5.65 -41.66
CA PRO A 487 6.60 -6.84 -42.41
C PRO A 487 5.66 -7.18 -43.57
N THR A 488 4.39 -6.76 -43.50
CA THR A 488 3.37 -7.02 -44.53
C THR A 488 3.06 -5.81 -45.40
N GLY A 489 3.70 -4.66 -45.15
CA GLY A 489 3.42 -3.39 -45.84
C GLY A 489 2.16 -2.66 -45.38
N ASN A 490 1.24 -3.36 -44.71
CA ASN A 490 -0.12 -2.86 -44.42
C ASN A 490 -0.27 -2.24 -43.02
N LYS A 491 0.66 -2.49 -42.09
CA LYS A 491 0.54 -2.03 -40.71
C LYS A 491 1.92 -1.81 -40.10
N VAL A 492 2.15 -0.59 -39.62
CA VAL A 492 3.29 -0.29 -38.75
C VAL A 492 2.99 -0.83 -37.35
N ILE A 493 3.91 -1.62 -36.81
CA ILE A 493 3.81 -2.26 -35.50
C ILE A 493 4.96 -1.72 -34.64
N GLU A 494 4.62 -1.13 -33.50
CA GLU A 494 5.59 -0.73 -32.47
C GLU A 494 6.01 -1.93 -31.63
N LEU A 495 7.31 -2.04 -31.37
CA LEU A 495 7.92 -3.19 -30.68
C LEU A 495 8.20 -2.93 -29.19
N GLY A 496 8.02 -1.69 -28.73
CA GLY A 496 8.27 -1.29 -27.34
C GLY A 496 9.74 -0.99 -27.04
N THR A 497 10.69 -1.69 -27.67
CA THR A 497 12.13 -1.51 -27.45
C THR A 497 12.91 -1.25 -28.73
N GLN A 498 14.10 -0.65 -28.60
CA GLN A 498 15.02 -0.40 -29.71
C GLN A 498 15.84 -1.65 -30.03
N PHE A 499 15.68 -2.18 -31.24
CA PHE A 499 16.50 -3.28 -31.75
C PHE A 499 17.73 -2.76 -32.50
N THR A 500 18.84 -3.46 -32.31
CA THR A 500 20.07 -3.36 -33.11
C THR A 500 20.43 -4.78 -33.56
N ASP A 501 20.49 -4.99 -34.87
CA ASP A 501 20.78 -6.29 -35.51
C ASP A 501 19.90 -7.44 -34.97
N GLY A 502 18.62 -7.15 -34.72
CA GLY A 502 17.64 -8.11 -34.24
C GLY A 502 17.69 -8.39 -32.74
N ILE A 503 18.49 -7.65 -31.96
CA ILE A 503 18.57 -7.80 -30.49
C ILE A 503 18.22 -6.48 -29.80
N SER A 504 17.47 -6.55 -28.70
CA SER A 504 17.21 -5.46 -27.77
C SER A 504 17.71 -5.84 -26.38
N SER A 505 18.28 -4.87 -25.67
CA SER A 505 18.59 -4.98 -24.24
C SER A 505 17.41 -4.52 -23.38
N SER A 506 17.51 -4.75 -22.07
CA SER A 506 16.69 -4.06 -21.08
C SER A 506 16.90 -2.54 -21.16
N GLU A 507 15.87 -1.78 -20.76
CA GLU A 507 15.90 -0.32 -20.68
C GLU A 507 16.51 0.20 -19.36
N ILE A 508 16.53 -0.64 -18.33
CA ILE A 508 17.14 -0.33 -17.04
C ILE A 508 18.39 -1.19 -16.82
N ASN A 509 19.26 -0.72 -15.94
CA ASN A 509 20.28 -1.58 -15.38
C ASN A 509 19.65 -2.45 -14.28
N ASN A 510 19.36 -3.71 -14.59
CA ASN A 510 18.73 -4.66 -13.67
C ASN A 510 19.47 -4.77 -12.33
N GLN A 511 20.78 -4.54 -12.27
CA GLN A 511 21.56 -4.64 -11.02
C GLN A 511 21.41 -3.41 -10.11
N SER A 512 20.87 -2.31 -10.63
CA SER A 512 20.70 -1.05 -9.91
C SER A 512 19.36 -0.96 -9.17
N GLY A 513 19.20 0.08 -8.35
CA GLY A 513 18.02 0.31 -7.51
C GLY A 513 17.93 -0.62 -6.31
N ASP A 514 17.05 -0.29 -5.38
CA ASP A 514 16.84 -1.03 -4.14
C ASP A 514 15.44 -1.64 -4.14
N ILE A 515 15.33 -2.93 -3.87
CA ILE A 515 14.03 -3.59 -3.67
C ILE A 515 13.59 -3.30 -2.24
N ILE A 516 12.51 -2.55 -2.10
CA ILE A 516 11.97 -2.14 -0.79
C ILE A 516 10.74 -2.97 -0.38
N TYR A 517 10.20 -3.75 -1.31
CA TYR A 517 9.07 -4.65 -1.09
C TYR A 517 9.16 -5.81 -2.08
N LEU A 518 8.86 -7.01 -1.61
CA LEU A 518 8.79 -8.21 -2.43
C LEU A 518 7.74 -9.15 -1.85
N ASP A 519 6.90 -9.69 -2.74
CA ASP A 519 5.83 -10.62 -2.43
C ASP A 519 5.84 -11.76 -3.46
N ASN A 520 5.78 -12.99 -2.97
CA ASN A 520 5.66 -14.19 -3.79
C ASN A 520 4.17 -14.54 -3.91
N ARG A 521 3.70 -14.71 -5.15
CA ARG A 521 2.32 -15.06 -5.48
C ARG A 521 2.25 -16.42 -6.17
N ALA A 522 1.05 -17.00 -6.18
CA ALA A 522 0.75 -18.07 -7.13
C ALA A 522 1.04 -17.57 -8.56
N LEU A 523 1.44 -18.48 -9.45
CA LEU A 523 1.75 -18.15 -10.82
C LEU A 523 0.50 -17.58 -11.53
N ILE A 524 0.56 -16.32 -11.91
CA ILE A 524 -0.50 -15.64 -12.65
C ILE A 524 -0.16 -15.75 -14.13
N THR A 525 -1.11 -16.28 -14.90
CA THR A 525 -1.03 -16.33 -16.37
C THR A 525 -1.99 -15.32 -16.94
N ARG A 526 -1.49 -14.44 -17.82
CA ARG A 526 -2.30 -13.38 -18.43
C ARG A 526 -3.12 -13.87 -19.61
N ASP A 527 -4.23 -13.16 -19.84
CA ASP A 527 -5.02 -13.19 -21.07
C ASP A 527 -5.09 -11.78 -21.68
N LYS A 528 -5.22 -11.69 -23.00
CA LYS A 528 -5.42 -10.46 -23.78
C LYS A 528 -6.55 -9.56 -23.28
N ARG A 529 -7.55 -10.10 -22.58
CA ARG A 529 -8.67 -9.32 -22.02
C ARG A 529 -8.46 -8.87 -20.57
N GLN A 530 -7.38 -9.31 -19.92
CA GLN A 530 -7.15 -9.06 -18.50
C GLN A 530 -6.29 -7.81 -18.28
N LYS A 531 -6.79 -6.94 -17.40
CA LYS A 531 -6.03 -5.84 -16.80
C LYS A 531 -5.65 -6.27 -15.40
N GLU A 532 -4.38 -6.09 -15.04
CA GLU A 532 -3.89 -6.46 -13.71
C GLU A 532 -3.81 -5.20 -12.85
N ASP A 533 -4.57 -5.19 -11.75
CA ASP A 533 -4.55 -4.14 -10.75
C ASP A 533 -3.79 -4.64 -9.52
N ILE A 534 -2.58 -4.10 -9.30
CA ILE A 534 -1.74 -4.43 -8.16
C ILE A 534 -1.92 -3.36 -7.08
N LYS A 535 -2.27 -3.80 -5.88
CA LYS A 535 -2.38 -2.98 -4.67
C LYS A 535 -1.42 -3.51 -3.62
N VAL A 536 -0.46 -2.70 -3.21
CA VAL A 536 0.52 -3.01 -2.16
C VAL A 536 0.25 -2.11 -0.97
N ILE A 537 0.18 -2.68 0.23
CA ILE A 537 0.00 -1.91 1.47
C ILE A 537 1.28 -2.03 2.28
N LEU A 538 1.86 -0.90 2.62
CA LEU A 538 3.02 -0.79 3.50
C LEU A 538 2.57 -0.21 4.84
N GLU A 539 2.97 -0.87 5.93
CA GLU A 539 2.75 -0.45 7.31
C GLU A 539 4.08 -0.01 7.93
N PHE A 540 4.07 1.09 8.68
CA PHE A 540 5.26 1.77 9.21
C PHE A 540 5.41 1.70 10.72
#